data_AF-A0A0R2U191-F1
#
_entry.id   AF-A0A0R2U191-F1
#
_cell.length_a   1.000
_cell.length_b   1.000
_cell.length_c   1.000
_cell.angle_alpha   90.00
_cell.angle_beta   90.00
_cell.angle_gamma   90.00
#
_symmetry.space_group_name_H-M   'P 1'
#
loop_
_entity.id
_entity.type
_entity.pdbx_description
1 polymer ?
#
loop_
_entity_poly.entity_id
_entity_poly.type
_entity_poly.pdbx_seq_one_letter_code
_entity_poly.pdbx_strand_id
1 'polypeptide(L)'
;GKLQKFTLPEPLKEAIHEARRLKSREAKRRHLQYIGKLMRISDIDDIQITLDKMDHQSQTYRQHFKSLEDWRERLIHEGQAGIDEFLGCYPKADRQKLRNLQRQANRELELKKSPVANRKIFAYIRSLTE
;
A
#
# COMPACT_ATOMS: atom_id res chain seq x y z
N GLY A 1 8.97 -1.09 15.23
CA GLY A 1 8.26 -2.27 14.67
C GLY A 1 6.77 -2.16 14.92
N LYS A 2 5.89 -2.80 14.14
CA LYS A 2 4.41 -2.61 14.24
C LYS A 2 3.83 -2.78 15.66
N LEU A 3 4.47 -3.56 16.53
CA LEU A 3 4.09 -3.80 17.93
C LEU A 3 4.23 -2.58 18.85
N GLN A 4 5.05 -1.58 18.50
CA GLN A 4 5.19 -0.33 19.28
C GLN A 4 3.98 0.59 19.16
N LYS A 5 3.09 0.33 18.18
CA LYS A 5 1.85 1.10 18.00
C LYS A 5 0.69 0.60 18.88
N PHE A 6 0.88 -0.52 19.58
CA PHE A 6 -0.12 -1.12 20.44
C PHE A 6 0.27 -0.96 21.91
N THR A 7 -0.65 -0.49 22.74
CA THR A 7 -0.51 -0.54 24.20
C THR A 7 -0.80 -1.97 24.65
N LEU A 8 0.23 -2.81 24.64
CA LEU A 8 0.12 -4.22 25.05
C LEU A 8 0.66 -4.40 26.48
N PRO A 9 0.02 -5.22 27.32
CA PRO A 9 0.62 -5.70 28.55
C PRO A 9 1.93 -6.45 28.28
N GLU A 10 2.90 -6.32 29.18
CA GLU A 10 4.22 -6.91 29.02
C GLU A 10 4.20 -8.44 28.76
N PRO A 11 3.36 -9.25 29.46
CA PRO A 11 3.26 -10.69 29.20
C PRO A 11 2.82 -11.02 27.77
N LEU A 12 2.02 -10.15 27.14
CA LEU A 12 1.55 -10.32 25.77
C LEU A 12 2.64 -9.97 24.75
N LYS A 13 3.45 -8.93 25.01
CA LYS A 13 4.60 -8.60 24.16
C LYS A 13 5.61 -9.75 24.14
N GLU A 14 5.98 -10.26 25.30
CA GLU A 14 6.92 -11.36 25.45
C GLU A 14 6.45 -12.61 24.70
N ALA A 15 5.18 -12.99 24.87
CA ALA A 15 4.59 -14.12 24.16
C ALA A 15 4.62 -13.95 22.63
N ILE A 16 4.39 -12.74 22.11
CA ILE A 16 4.49 -12.47 20.67
C ILE A 16 5.94 -12.58 20.17
N HIS A 17 6.91 -12.13 20.95
CA HIS A 17 8.33 -12.27 20.61
C HIS A 17 8.76 -13.74 20.57
N GLU A 18 8.33 -14.53 21.54
CA GLU A 18 8.62 -15.97 21.59
C GLU A 18 7.93 -16.74 20.46
N ALA A 19 6.67 -16.42 20.11
CA ALA A 19 6.00 -16.99 18.93
C ALA A 19 6.80 -16.85 17.63
N ARG A 20 7.57 -15.77 17.46
CA ARG A 20 8.39 -15.52 16.27
C ARG A 20 9.65 -16.38 16.22
N ARG A 21 10.16 -16.83 17.37
CA ARG A 21 11.37 -17.67 17.47
C ARG A 21 11.05 -19.15 17.30
N LEU A 22 9.81 -19.56 17.55
CA LEU A 22 9.38 -20.95 17.41
C LEU A 22 9.41 -21.41 15.95
N LYS A 23 10.25 -22.42 15.68
CA LYS A 23 10.40 -23.05 14.34
C LYS A 23 9.42 -24.21 14.11
N SER A 24 8.97 -24.88 15.18
CA SER A 24 8.04 -26.02 15.09
C SER A 24 6.60 -25.54 14.91
N ARG A 25 5.88 -26.14 13.94
CA ARG A 25 4.48 -25.83 13.65
C ARG A 25 3.57 -26.10 14.85
N GLU A 26 3.73 -27.23 15.52
CA GLU A 26 2.92 -27.57 16.70
C GLU A 26 3.27 -26.73 17.93
N ALA A 27 4.55 -26.37 18.11
CA ALA A 27 4.94 -25.44 19.18
C ALA A 27 4.34 -24.06 18.94
N LYS A 28 4.41 -23.56 17.69
CA LYS A 28 3.84 -22.27 17.30
C LYS A 28 2.32 -22.27 17.44
N ARG A 29 1.62 -23.34 17.03
CA ARG A 29 0.17 -23.48 17.18
C ARG A 29 -0.26 -23.38 18.65
N ARG A 30 0.39 -24.13 19.54
CA ARG A 30 0.10 -24.07 20.99
C ARG A 30 0.41 -22.70 21.58
N HIS A 31 1.51 -22.07 21.16
CA HIS A 31 1.87 -20.74 21.64
C HIS A 31 0.91 -19.65 21.17
N LEU A 32 0.36 -19.76 19.94
CA LEU A 32 -0.70 -18.88 19.46
C LEU A 32 -2.00 -19.02 20.28
N GLN A 33 -2.34 -20.22 20.76
CA GLN A 33 -3.49 -20.42 21.65
C GLN A 33 -3.27 -19.78 23.03
N TYR A 34 -2.04 -19.85 23.56
CA TYR A 34 -1.67 -19.16 24.80
C TYR A 34 -1.78 -17.64 24.67
N ILE A 35 -1.28 -17.08 23.56
CA ILE A 35 -1.47 -15.66 23.22
C ILE A 35 -2.97 -15.31 23.18
N GLY A 36 -3.80 -16.13 22.53
CA GLY A 36 -5.26 -15.92 22.50
C GLY A 36 -5.95 -16.04 23.87
N LYS A 37 -5.35 -16.71 24.85
CA LYS A 37 -5.82 -16.71 26.25
C LYS A 37 -5.42 -15.41 26.94
N LEU A 38 -4.17 -14.97 26.80
CA LEU A 38 -3.68 -13.69 27.33
C LEU A 38 -4.47 -12.50 26.77
N MET A 39 -4.84 -12.57 25.49
CA MET A 39 -5.65 -11.56 24.82
C MET A 39 -7.07 -11.41 25.39
N ARG A 40 -7.63 -12.49 25.94
CA ARG A 40 -8.99 -12.47 26.53
C ARG A 40 -8.99 -12.05 28.01
N ILE A 41 -7.85 -12.17 28.67
CA ILE A 41 -7.69 -11.82 30.10
C ILE A 41 -7.31 -10.35 30.26
N SER A 42 -6.60 -9.81 29.28
CA SER A 42 -6.31 -8.39 29.25
C SER A 42 -7.49 -7.69 28.55
N ASP A 43 -7.97 -6.58 29.11
CA ASP A 43 -9.01 -5.77 28.49
C ASP A 43 -8.40 -5.00 27.31
N ILE A 44 -8.56 -5.50 26.09
CA ILE A 44 -7.84 -5.00 24.89
C ILE A 44 -8.73 -4.60 23.73
N ASP A 45 -9.82 -3.93 24.05
CA ASP A 45 -10.62 -3.19 23.07
C ASP A 45 -9.75 -2.21 22.25
N ASP A 46 -8.72 -1.62 22.88
CA ASP A 46 -7.74 -0.75 22.23
C ASP A 46 -6.91 -1.46 21.14
N ILE A 47 -6.65 -2.77 21.26
CA ILE A 47 -5.99 -3.53 20.20
C ILE A 47 -6.88 -3.57 18.97
N GLN A 48 -8.16 -3.89 19.14
CA GLN A 48 -9.09 -4.00 18.02
C GLN A 48 -9.26 -2.65 17.33
N ILE A 49 -9.44 -1.57 18.09
CA ILE A 49 -9.50 -0.19 17.56
C ILE A 49 -8.22 0.17 16.81
N THR A 50 -7.05 -0.20 17.34
CA THR A 50 -5.76 0.07 16.68
C THR A 50 -5.59 -0.77 15.40
N LEU A 51 -6.01 -2.03 15.42
CA LEU A 51 -6.04 -2.90 14.24
C LEU A 51 -6.96 -2.34 13.16
N ASP A 52 -8.18 -1.93 13.53
CA ASP A 52 -9.16 -1.39 12.60
C ASP A 52 -8.69 -0.07 11.98
N LYS A 53 -8.08 0.82 12.77
CA LYS A 53 -7.43 2.04 12.26
C LYS A 53 -6.31 1.72 11.28
N MET A 54 -5.48 0.71 11.58
CA MET A 54 -4.40 0.29 10.68
C MET A 54 -4.94 -0.36 9.41
N ASP A 55 -6.01 -1.15 9.49
CA ASP A 55 -6.59 -1.81 8.33
C ASP A 55 -7.33 -0.80 7.44
N HIS A 56 -8.06 0.16 8.02
CA HIS A 56 -8.65 1.29 7.29
C HIS A 56 -7.60 2.13 6.58
N GLN A 57 -6.50 2.49 7.25
CA GLN A 57 -5.37 3.19 6.61
C GLN A 57 -4.77 2.36 5.46
N SER A 58 -4.72 1.04 5.60
CA SER A 58 -4.23 0.16 4.53
C SER A 58 -5.24 0.01 3.39
N GLN A 59 -6.55 0.08 3.67
CA GLN A 59 -7.61 0.02 2.67
C GLN A 59 -7.68 1.31 1.86
N THR A 60 -7.65 2.47 2.52
CA THR A 60 -7.60 3.78 1.85
C THR A 60 -6.32 3.92 1.02
N TYR A 61 -5.18 3.50 1.56
CA TYR A 61 -3.93 3.46 0.79
C TYR A 61 -4.01 2.53 -0.42
N ARG A 62 -4.62 1.34 -0.28
CA ARG A 62 -4.83 0.40 -1.40
C ARG A 62 -5.77 0.99 -2.46
N GLN A 63 -6.85 1.65 -2.06
CA GLN A 63 -7.78 2.30 -2.98
C GLN A 63 -7.09 3.43 -3.73
N HIS A 64 -6.36 4.29 -3.02
CA HIS A 64 -5.59 5.37 -3.62
C HIS A 64 -4.55 4.84 -4.63
N PHE A 65 -3.80 3.82 -4.23
CA PHE A 65 -2.81 3.18 -5.09
C PHE A 65 -3.46 2.60 -6.36
N LYS A 66 -4.61 1.93 -6.23
CA LYS A 66 -5.36 1.40 -7.36
C LYS A 66 -5.82 2.52 -8.30
N SER A 67 -6.37 3.62 -7.77
CA SER A 67 -6.75 4.78 -8.60
C SER A 67 -5.57 5.36 -9.36
N LEU A 68 -4.37 5.38 -8.78
CA LEU A 68 -3.14 5.79 -9.48
C LEU A 68 -2.73 4.79 -10.57
N GLU A 69 -2.89 3.49 -10.34
CA GLU A 69 -2.63 2.48 -11.36
C GLU A 69 -3.58 2.61 -12.56
N ASP A 70 -4.87 2.81 -12.30
CA ASP A 70 -5.89 3.06 -13.32
C ASP A 70 -5.52 4.30 -14.13
N TRP A 71 -5.20 5.42 -13.46
CA TRP A 71 -4.77 6.65 -14.15
C TRP A 71 -3.54 6.46 -15.02
N ARG A 72 -2.54 5.73 -14.54
CA ARG A 72 -1.34 5.42 -15.33
C ARG A 72 -1.69 4.66 -16.59
N GLU A 73 -2.56 3.65 -16.50
CA GLU A 73 -2.96 2.83 -17.64
C GLU A 73 -3.70 3.69 -18.67
N ARG A 74 -4.65 4.50 -18.22
CA ARG A 74 -5.39 5.45 -19.07
C ARG A 74 -4.47 6.46 -19.74
N LEU A 75 -3.51 7.04 -19.01
CA LEU A 75 -2.53 7.97 -19.59
C LEU A 75 -1.69 7.34 -20.71
N ILE A 76 -1.37 6.04 -20.61
CA ILE A 76 -0.59 5.34 -21.63
C ILE A 76 -1.46 5.02 -22.84
N HIS A 77 -2.65 4.44 -22.61
CA HIS A 77 -3.49 3.87 -23.68
C HIS A 77 -4.44 4.88 -24.35
N GLU A 78 -4.97 5.84 -23.61
CA GLU A 78 -5.93 6.84 -24.13
C GLU A 78 -5.23 8.09 -24.69
N GLY A 79 -3.92 8.22 -24.47
CA GLY A 79 -3.11 9.30 -25.02
C GLY A 79 -3.61 10.69 -24.63
N GLN A 80 -3.96 11.52 -25.63
CA GLN A 80 -4.36 12.91 -25.39
C GLN A 80 -5.66 13.01 -24.56
N ALA A 81 -6.64 12.13 -24.80
CA ALA A 81 -7.89 12.13 -24.05
C ALA A 81 -7.67 11.84 -22.56
N GLY A 82 -6.86 10.82 -22.24
CA GLY A 82 -6.52 10.50 -20.85
C GLY A 82 -5.71 11.61 -20.16
N ILE A 83 -4.86 12.33 -20.90
CA ILE A 83 -4.13 13.49 -20.37
C ILE A 83 -5.08 14.65 -20.06
N ASP A 84 -6.03 14.94 -20.96
CA ASP A 84 -7.00 16.02 -20.76
C ASP A 84 -7.92 15.74 -19.56
N GLU A 85 -8.36 14.49 -19.39
CA GLU A 85 -9.16 14.10 -18.22
C GLU A 85 -8.35 14.16 -16.92
N PHE A 86 -7.10 13.68 -16.94
CA PHE A 86 -6.23 13.78 -15.77
C PHE A 86 -5.99 15.24 -15.36
N LEU A 87 -5.82 16.14 -16.33
CA LEU A 87 -5.69 17.58 -16.08
C LEU A 87 -6.99 18.21 -15.55
N GLY A 88 -8.15 17.65 -15.89
CA GLY A 88 -9.43 18.02 -15.30
C GLY A 88 -9.48 17.73 -13.80
N CYS A 89 -8.94 16.58 -13.38
CA CYS A 89 -8.83 16.23 -11.96
C CYS A 89 -7.67 16.93 -11.24
N TYR A 90 -6.55 17.13 -11.94
CA TYR A 90 -5.30 17.69 -11.40
C TYR A 90 -4.80 18.87 -12.26
N PRO A 91 -5.40 20.07 -12.15
CA PRO A 91 -5.07 21.22 -13.00
C PRO A 91 -3.62 21.72 -12.88
N LYS A 92 -2.94 21.38 -11.77
CA LYS A 92 -1.53 21.72 -11.52
C LYS A 92 -0.54 20.79 -12.22
N ALA A 93 -1.01 19.72 -12.85
CA ALA A 93 -0.14 18.79 -13.56
C ALA A 93 0.46 19.45 -14.81
N ASP A 94 1.69 19.09 -15.12
CA ASP A 94 2.40 19.56 -16.30
C ASP A 94 2.00 18.71 -17.50
N ARG A 95 1.15 19.29 -18.36
CA ARG A 95 0.67 18.71 -19.62
C ARG A 95 1.82 18.24 -20.51
N GLN A 96 2.89 19.03 -20.63
CA GLN A 96 4.00 18.72 -21.52
C GLN A 96 4.82 17.54 -20.99
N LYS A 97 5.02 17.48 -19.67
CA LYS A 97 5.65 16.35 -19.00
C LYS A 97 4.86 15.05 -19.19
N LEU A 98 3.53 15.09 -19.02
CA LEU A 98 2.65 13.94 -19.25
C LEU A 98 2.71 13.45 -20.70
N ARG A 99 2.61 14.36 -21.69
CA ARG A 99 2.76 14.00 -23.12
C ARG A 99 4.11 13.38 -23.43
N ASN A 100 5.19 13.87 -22.83
CA ASN A 100 6.53 13.32 -23.05
C ASN A 100 6.66 11.90 -22.49
N LEU A 101 6.17 11.69 -21.26
CA LEU A 101 6.17 10.38 -20.62
C LEU A 101 5.27 9.36 -21.34
N GLN A 102 4.10 9.80 -21.80
CA GLN A 102 3.17 8.98 -22.57
C GLN A 102 3.79 8.49 -23.88
N ARG A 103 4.40 9.39 -24.67
CA ARG A 103 5.10 9.00 -25.91
C ARG A 103 6.26 8.05 -25.64
N GLN A 104 6.99 8.27 -24.56
CA GLN A 104 8.07 7.37 -24.15
C GLN A 104 7.52 5.97 -23.79
N ALA A 105 6.41 5.90 -23.07
CA ALA A 105 5.77 4.64 -22.69
C ALA A 105 5.30 3.86 -23.93
N ASN A 106 4.65 4.52 -24.90
CA ASN A 106 4.24 3.87 -26.15
C ASN A 106 5.45 3.34 -26.93
N ARG A 107 6.52 4.13 -27.04
CA ARG A 107 7.74 3.69 -27.71
C ARG A 107 8.42 2.52 -27.00
N GLU A 108 8.39 2.48 -25.67
CA GLU A 108 8.91 1.35 -24.88
C GLU A 108 8.07 0.08 -25.11
N LEU A 109 6.74 0.20 -25.18
CA LEU A 109 5.84 -0.91 -25.50
C LEU A 109 6.06 -1.45 -26.91
N GLU A 110 6.11 -0.58 -27.91
CA GLU A 110 6.37 -0.95 -29.32
C GLU A 110 7.71 -1.67 -29.48
N LEU A 111 8.75 -1.20 -28.80
CA LEU A 111 10.09 -1.77 -28.85
C LEU A 111 10.30 -2.96 -27.89
N LYS A 112 9.25 -3.40 -27.17
CA LYS A 112 9.32 -4.44 -26.13
C LYS A 112 10.44 -4.20 -25.11
N LYS A 113 10.68 -2.93 -24.77
CA LYS A 113 11.71 -2.50 -23.81
C LYS A 113 11.18 -2.53 -22.38
N SER A 114 12.09 -2.41 -21.41
CA SER A 114 11.71 -2.27 -20.00
C SER A 114 10.79 -1.07 -19.80
N PRO A 115 9.70 -1.19 -19.00
CA PRO A 115 8.67 -0.15 -18.85
C PRO A 115 9.13 0.94 -17.87
N VAL A 116 10.19 1.67 -18.22
CA VAL A 116 10.77 2.75 -17.42
C VAL A 116 9.83 3.94 -17.38
N ALA A 117 9.27 4.34 -18.51
CA ALA A 117 8.32 5.43 -18.61
C ALA A 117 7.03 5.14 -17.82
N ASN A 118 6.55 3.89 -17.82
CA ASN A 118 5.41 3.46 -17.02
C ASN A 118 5.64 3.74 -15.51
N ARG A 119 6.82 3.39 -14.98
CA ARG A 119 7.20 3.69 -13.60
C ARG A 119 7.33 5.18 -13.33
N LYS A 120 7.87 5.95 -14.30
CA LYS A 120 7.98 7.41 -14.20
C LYS A 120 6.63 8.12 -14.20
N ILE A 121 5.67 7.65 -15.00
CA ILE A 121 4.28 8.15 -14.98
C ILE A 121 3.70 7.94 -13.59
N PHE A 122 3.77 6.71 -13.06
CA PHE A 122 3.27 6.39 -11.72
C PHE A 122 3.88 7.28 -10.63
N ALA A 123 5.21 7.42 -10.61
CA ALA A 123 5.90 8.27 -9.64
C ALA A 123 5.47 9.74 -9.75
N TYR A 124 5.30 10.23 -10.98
CA TYR A 124 4.88 11.61 -11.22
C TYR A 124 3.45 11.87 -10.76
N ILE A 125 2.48 11.05 -11.17
CA ILE A 125 1.09 11.23 -10.75
C ILE A 125 0.94 11.06 -9.23
N ARG A 126 1.66 10.11 -8.62
CA ARG A 126 1.67 9.95 -7.15
C ARG A 126 2.11 11.23 -6.45
N SER A 127 3.17 11.87 -6.93
CA SER A 127 3.69 13.13 -6.36
C SER A 127 2.75 14.33 -6.48
N LEU A 128 1.69 14.22 -7.29
CA LEU A 128 0.65 15.25 -7.42
C LEU A 128 -0.56 14.97 -6.54
N THR A 129 -0.70 13.74 -6.05
CA THR A 129 -1.83 13.28 -5.24
C THR A 129 -1.52 13.16 -3.75
N GLU A 130 -0.24 13.19 -3.39
CA GLU A 130 0.28 13.24 -2.02
C GLU A 130 0.59 14.68 -1.62
#